data_AF-A0A7L2RV19-F1
#
_entry.id   AF-A0A7L2RV19-F1
#
_cell.length_a   1.000
_cell.length_b   1.000
_cell.length_c   1.000
_cell.angle_alpha   90.00
_cell.angle_beta   90.00
_cell.angle_gamma   90.00
#
_symmetry.space_group_name_H-M   'P 1'
#
loop_
_entity.id
_entity.type
_entity.pdbx_description
1 polymer ?
#
loop_
_entity_poly.entity_id
_entity_poly.type
_entity_poly.pdbx_seq_one_letter_code
_entity_poly.pdbx_strand_id
1 'polypeptide(L)'
;SPHGRWKAEAAAEARRRRLMEDVGVKLEVLADGQRRWYGCTKDTPRCFGTIYQQTPQYLMAGRWTPPCCLRALRETARHVVGELEKAGVRYWLEGGSLLGAVRSGDIIPWDYDVDLGIYREDLAKCRWLAAAQRQPEEDPEGFLWEKAAEGDFFRVHFSRHNRLHVDLWPFYPKGGGVMTKATWLGHRQDVEFPE
;
A
#
# COMPACT_ATOMS: atom_id res chain seq x y z
N SER A 1 24.73 -22.97 -31.29
CA SER A 1 24.62 -21.58 -31.80
C SER A 1 24.19 -20.66 -30.66
N PRO A 2 24.47 -19.35 -30.73
CA PRO A 2 24.00 -18.37 -29.75
C PRO A 2 22.49 -18.43 -29.51
N HIS A 3 21.70 -18.63 -30.58
CA HIS A 3 20.25 -18.82 -30.50
C HIS A 3 19.83 -20.06 -29.67
N GLY A 4 20.53 -21.18 -29.83
CA GLY A 4 20.25 -22.40 -29.06
C GLY A 4 20.51 -22.21 -27.57
N ARG A 5 21.58 -21.48 -27.22
CA ARG A 5 21.91 -21.14 -25.83
C ARG A 5 20.84 -20.23 -25.22
N TRP A 6 20.44 -19.18 -25.93
CA TRP A 6 19.37 -18.28 -25.51
C TRP A 6 18.05 -19.03 -25.23
N LYS A 7 17.65 -19.95 -26.13
CA LYS A 7 16.44 -20.77 -25.93
C LYS A 7 16.53 -21.64 -24.66
N ALA A 8 17.68 -22.26 -24.42
CA ALA A 8 17.88 -23.11 -23.25
C ALA A 8 17.84 -22.29 -21.94
N GLU A 9 18.47 -21.12 -21.92
CA GLU A 9 18.47 -20.19 -20.79
C GLU A 9 17.05 -19.67 -20.51
N ALA A 10 16.32 -19.25 -21.53
CA ALA A 10 14.92 -18.81 -21.38
C ALA A 10 14.01 -19.92 -20.83
N ALA A 11 14.17 -21.16 -21.31
CA ALA A 11 13.40 -22.29 -20.82
C ALA A 11 13.76 -22.65 -19.36
N ALA A 12 15.03 -22.52 -18.98
CA ALA A 12 15.46 -22.73 -17.60
C ALA A 12 14.88 -21.66 -16.66
N GLU A 13 14.88 -20.39 -17.08
CA GLU A 13 14.30 -19.28 -16.32
C GLU A 13 12.79 -19.46 -16.12
N ALA A 14 12.08 -19.87 -17.18
CA ALA A 14 10.65 -20.16 -17.10
C ALA A 14 10.33 -21.31 -16.12
N ARG A 15 11.10 -22.40 -16.16
CA ARG A 15 10.95 -23.52 -15.20
C ARG A 15 11.25 -23.08 -13.76
N ARG A 16 12.29 -22.27 -13.55
CA ARG A 16 12.62 -21.71 -12.24
C ARG A 16 11.48 -20.85 -11.71
N ARG A 17 10.96 -19.93 -12.52
CA ARG A 17 9.84 -19.06 -12.14
C ARG A 17 8.64 -19.87 -11.66
N ARG A 18 8.24 -20.88 -12.43
CA ARG A 18 7.14 -21.78 -12.06
C ARG A 18 7.40 -22.48 -10.72
N LEU A 19 8.59 -23.05 -10.53
CA LEU A 19 8.96 -23.69 -9.27
C LEU A 19 8.84 -22.72 -8.09
N MET A 20 9.37 -21.49 -8.21
CA MET A 20 9.33 -20.49 -7.13
C MET A 20 7.89 -20.08 -6.80
N GLU A 21 7.03 -19.94 -7.83
CA GLU A 21 5.61 -19.67 -7.65
C GLU A 21 4.91 -20.82 -6.91
N ASP A 22 5.16 -22.06 -7.30
CA ASP A 22 4.55 -23.28 -6.72
C ASP A 22 4.91 -23.45 -5.24
N VAL A 23 6.17 -23.18 -4.85
CA VAL A 23 6.61 -23.27 -3.44
C VAL A 23 6.32 -22.00 -2.62
N GLY A 24 5.79 -20.95 -3.26
CA GLY A 24 5.45 -19.68 -2.62
C GLY A 24 6.66 -18.81 -2.27
N VAL A 25 7.78 -18.96 -2.97
CA VAL A 25 8.94 -18.05 -2.88
C VAL A 25 8.63 -16.80 -3.69
N LYS A 26 8.67 -15.63 -3.06
CA LYS A 26 8.35 -14.34 -3.70
C LYS A 26 9.57 -13.48 -4.01
N LEU A 27 10.70 -13.78 -3.37
CA LEU A 27 11.96 -13.08 -3.52
C LEU A 27 13.11 -14.08 -3.33
N GLU A 28 13.99 -14.20 -4.32
CA GLU A 28 15.29 -14.86 -4.21
C GLU A 28 16.37 -13.77 -4.10
N VAL A 29 17.22 -13.86 -3.08
CA VAL A 29 18.40 -12.98 -2.90
C VAL A 29 19.63 -13.82 -3.21
N LEU A 30 20.34 -13.45 -4.27
CA LEU A 30 21.54 -14.13 -4.74
C LEU A 30 22.75 -13.75 -3.88
N ALA A 31 23.81 -14.56 -3.97
CA ALA A 31 25.04 -14.36 -3.18
C ALA A 31 25.74 -13.02 -3.47
N ASP A 32 25.55 -12.47 -4.67
CA ASP A 32 26.06 -11.16 -5.09
C ASP A 32 25.12 -9.99 -4.70
N GLY A 33 24.04 -10.28 -3.97
CA GLY A 33 23.05 -9.30 -3.54
C GLY A 33 21.96 -9.00 -4.58
N GLN A 34 22.03 -9.56 -5.78
CA GLN A 34 20.96 -9.39 -6.77
C GLN A 34 19.66 -10.01 -6.28
N ARG A 35 18.53 -9.39 -6.66
CA ARG A 35 17.19 -9.78 -6.24
C ARG A 35 16.37 -10.24 -7.43
N ARG A 36 15.75 -11.41 -7.32
CA ARG A 36 14.77 -11.90 -8.31
C ARG A 36 13.39 -11.99 -7.68
N TRP A 37 12.42 -11.36 -8.34
CA TRP A 37 11.04 -11.26 -7.86
C TRP A 37 10.12 -12.24 -8.60
N TYR A 38 9.30 -12.94 -7.81
CA TYR A 38 8.31 -13.91 -8.26
C TYR A 38 6.91 -13.58 -7.69
N GLY A 39 6.70 -12.30 -7.38
CA GLY A 39 5.50 -11.78 -6.75
C GLY A 39 4.76 -10.76 -7.61
N CYS A 40 3.86 -10.00 -6.99
CA CYS A 40 3.06 -9.02 -7.69
C CYS A 40 3.87 -7.81 -8.19
N THR A 41 3.40 -7.20 -9.27
CA THR A 41 3.90 -5.96 -9.87
C THR A 41 2.76 -4.93 -9.98
N LYS A 42 3.03 -3.81 -10.65
CA LYS A 42 2.03 -2.77 -10.97
C LYS A 42 0.99 -3.27 -11.98
N ASP A 43 1.32 -4.29 -12.77
CA ASP A 43 0.47 -4.84 -13.84
C ASP A 43 -0.24 -6.15 -13.44
N THR A 44 -0.08 -6.59 -12.19
CA THR A 44 -0.72 -7.81 -11.69
C THR A 44 -1.55 -7.53 -10.44
N PRO A 45 -2.56 -8.36 -10.13
CA PRO A 45 -3.16 -8.38 -8.81
C PRO A 45 -2.14 -8.54 -7.68
N ARG A 46 -2.50 -8.04 -6.50
CA ARG A 46 -1.75 -8.29 -5.27
C ARG A 46 -1.76 -9.78 -4.92
N CYS A 47 -0.79 -10.25 -4.14
CA CYS A 47 -0.59 -11.68 -3.91
C CYS A 47 -1.65 -12.38 -3.03
N PHE A 48 -2.55 -11.63 -2.39
CA PHE A 48 -3.61 -12.17 -1.55
C PHE A 48 -4.97 -11.57 -1.96
N GLY A 49 -6.02 -12.38 -1.89
CA GLY A 49 -7.36 -12.00 -2.31
C GLY A 49 -8.05 -11.00 -1.36
N THR A 50 -9.37 -11.09 -1.30
CA THR A 50 -10.18 -10.30 -0.37
C THR A 50 -9.83 -10.65 1.07
N ILE A 51 -9.72 -9.62 1.91
CA ILE A 51 -9.46 -9.78 3.34
C ILE A 51 -10.80 -10.12 4.00
N TYR A 52 -10.86 -11.23 4.73
CA TYR A 52 -12.06 -11.65 5.45
C TYR A 52 -11.89 -11.32 6.93
N GLN A 53 -12.80 -10.52 7.50
CA GLN A 53 -12.78 -10.13 8.91
C GLN A 53 -11.38 -9.63 9.37
N GLN A 54 -10.78 -8.73 8.60
CA GLN A 54 -9.43 -8.18 8.84
C GLN A 54 -8.28 -9.22 8.86
N THR A 55 -8.53 -10.44 8.38
CA THR A 55 -7.53 -11.51 8.35
C THR A 55 -7.16 -11.85 6.90
N PRO A 56 -5.97 -11.46 6.43
CA PRO A 56 -5.48 -11.83 5.11
C PRO A 56 -5.15 -13.33 5.00
N GLN A 57 -5.32 -13.90 3.80
CA GLN A 57 -5.10 -15.32 3.52
C GLN A 57 -3.70 -15.83 3.92
N TYR A 58 -2.67 -14.99 3.84
CA TYR A 58 -1.31 -15.41 4.18
C TYR A 58 -1.16 -15.76 5.66
N LEU A 59 -1.93 -15.15 6.57
CA LEU A 59 -1.92 -15.49 7.99
C LEU A 59 -2.47 -16.91 8.21
N MET A 60 -3.53 -17.27 7.49
CA MET A 60 -4.09 -18.62 7.51
C MET A 60 -3.11 -19.67 6.97
N ALA A 61 -2.18 -19.26 6.10
CA ALA A 61 -1.11 -20.10 5.58
C ALA A 61 0.14 -20.14 6.48
N GLY A 62 0.09 -19.55 7.69
CA GLY A 62 1.23 -19.49 8.60
C GLY A 62 2.38 -18.62 8.09
N ARG A 63 2.07 -17.64 7.22
CA ARG A 63 3.04 -16.75 6.58
C ARG A 63 2.73 -15.30 6.93
N TRP A 64 3.71 -14.44 6.71
CA TRP A 64 3.54 -12.98 6.76
C TRP A 64 3.35 -12.40 5.36
N THR A 65 3.19 -11.08 5.29
CA THR A 65 2.91 -10.37 4.05
C THR A 65 3.98 -10.65 3.01
N PRO A 66 3.60 -11.01 1.76
CA PRO A 66 4.56 -11.22 0.69
C PRO A 66 5.50 -10.02 0.52
N PRO A 67 6.83 -10.22 0.38
CA PRO A 67 7.79 -9.11 0.32
C PRO A 67 7.57 -8.18 -0.89
N CYS A 68 6.99 -8.70 -1.98
CA CYS A 68 6.58 -7.90 -3.14
C CYS A 68 5.42 -6.95 -2.81
N CYS A 69 4.49 -7.37 -1.94
CA CYS A 69 3.40 -6.52 -1.46
C CYS A 69 3.94 -5.45 -0.53
N LEU A 70 4.82 -5.79 0.43
CA LEU A 70 5.47 -4.79 1.28
C LEU A 70 6.31 -3.80 0.47
N ARG A 71 6.98 -4.24 -0.61
CA ARG A 71 7.68 -3.34 -1.53
C ARG A 71 6.73 -2.34 -2.17
N ALA A 72 5.59 -2.82 -2.70
CA ALA A 72 4.57 -1.98 -3.32
C ALA A 72 3.95 -1.01 -2.31
N LEU A 73 3.68 -1.43 -1.07
CA LEU A 73 3.17 -0.53 -0.02
C LEU A 73 4.16 0.60 0.30
N ARG A 74 5.46 0.29 0.45
CA ARG A 74 6.49 1.32 0.65
C ARG A 74 6.61 2.28 -0.54
N GLU A 75 6.45 1.76 -1.76
CA GLU A 75 6.47 2.55 -3.00
C GLU A 75 5.27 3.50 -3.05
N THR A 76 4.06 3.00 -2.83
CA THR A 76 2.84 3.80 -2.74
C THR A 76 2.91 4.83 -1.61
N ALA A 77 3.39 4.45 -0.43
CA ALA A 77 3.52 5.36 0.70
C ALA A 77 4.47 6.53 0.39
N ARG A 78 5.64 6.24 -0.19
CA ARG A 78 6.57 7.30 -0.63
C ARG A 78 5.96 8.21 -1.68
N HIS A 79 5.26 7.64 -2.65
CA HIS A 79 4.60 8.41 -3.71
C HIS A 79 3.54 9.36 -3.12
N VAL A 80 2.64 8.81 -2.32
CA VAL A 80 1.56 9.58 -1.68
C VAL A 80 2.13 10.69 -0.82
N VAL A 81 3.08 10.39 0.07
CA VAL A 81 3.76 11.40 0.89
C VAL A 81 4.40 12.48 0.01
N GLY A 82 5.11 12.10 -1.06
CA GLY A 82 5.71 13.06 -1.98
C GLY A 82 4.68 13.99 -2.63
N GLU A 83 3.51 13.48 -3.04
CA GLU A 83 2.44 14.30 -3.60
C GLU A 83 1.77 15.21 -2.55
N LEU A 84 1.60 14.73 -1.31
CA LEU A 84 1.07 15.55 -0.21
C LEU A 84 2.02 16.69 0.15
N GLU A 85 3.33 16.40 0.24
CA GLU A 85 4.37 17.40 0.54
C GLU A 85 4.47 18.46 -0.56
N LYS A 86 4.49 18.04 -1.84
CA LYS A 86 4.49 18.97 -3.00
C LYS A 86 3.27 19.91 -2.98
N ALA A 87 2.12 19.42 -2.52
CA ALA A 87 0.89 20.19 -2.43
C ALA A 87 0.76 21.01 -1.15
N GLY A 88 1.65 20.86 -0.16
CA GLY A 88 1.53 21.52 1.14
C GLY A 88 0.35 21.02 1.98
N VAL A 89 0.03 19.73 1.85
CA VAL A 89 -0.95 19.03 2.69
C VAL A 89 -0.26 18.51 3.94
N ARG A 90 -0.73 18.93 5.12
CA ARG A 90 -0.26 18.37 6.39
C ARG A 90 -0.74 16.93 6.53
N TYR A 91 0.19 16.05 6.87
CA TYR A 91 -0.06 14.63 7.10
C TYR A 91 0.74 14.11 8.29
N TRP A 92 0.32 12.96 8.84
CA TRP A 92 1.08 12.19 9.83
C TRP A 92 0.85 10.70 9.59
N LEU A 93 1.78 9.85 10.05
CA LEU A 93 1.56 8.41 10.09
C LEU A 93 0.46 8.07 11.09
N GLU A 94 -0.43 7.14 10.76
CA GLU A 94 -1.49 6.68 11.67
C GLU A 94 -1.43 5.16 11.91
N GLY A 95 -2.10 4.69 12.96
CA GLY A 95 -2.47 3.29 13.18
C GLY A 95 -1.29 2.34 13.17
N GLY A 96 -1.41 1.27 12.38
CA GLY A 96 -0.36 0.27 12.21
C GLY A 96 0.92 0.85 11.59
N SER A 97 0.77 1.87 10.76
CA SER A 97 1.91 2.54 10.10
C SER A 97 2.74 3.37 11.07
N LEU A 98 2.09 4.14 11.94
CA LEU A 98 2.77 4.87 13.03
C LEU A 98 3.46 3.90 13.99
N LEU A 99 2.76 2.83 14.40
CA LEU A 99 3.32 1.82 15.28
C LEU A 99 4.54 1.12 14.66
N GLY A 100 4.47 0.75 13.39
CA GLY A 100 5.59 0.14 12.65
C GLY A 100 6.81 1.06 12.56
N ALA A 101 6.59 2.33 12.27
CA ALA A 101 7.65 3.35 12.21
C ALA A 101 8.36 3.51 13.56
N VAL A 102 7.63 3.59 14.67
CA VAL A 102 8.22 3.72 16.01
C VAL A 102 8.94 2.43 16.44
N ARG A 103 8.35 1.26 16.17
CA ARG A 103 8.87 -0.02 16.65
C ARG A 103 10.09 -0.51 15.88
N SER A 104 10.08 -0.36 14.56
CA SER A 104 11.07 -0.98 13.66
C SER A 104 11.51 -0.08 12.50
N GLY A 105 10.98 1.14 12.39
CA GLY A 105 11.30 2.05 11.27
C GLY A 105 10.73 1.60 9.92
N ASP A 106 9.75 0.69 9.91
CA ASP A 106 9.19 0.11 8.68
C ASP A 106 7.78 -0.44 8.93
N ILE A 107 7.07 -0.79 7.86
CA ILE A 107 5.76 -1.44 7.89
C ILE A 107 5.85 -2.73 8.73
N ILE A 108 4.83 -2.96 9.55
CA ILE A 108 4.71 -4.19 10.34
C ILE A 108 4.73 -5.40 9.36
N PRO A 109 5.58 -6.42 9.54
CA PRO A 109 5.79 -7.44 8.50
C PRO A 109 4.56 -8.25 8.07
N TRP A 110 3.51 -8.23 8.89
CA TRP A 110 2.23 -8.90 8.66
C TRP A 110 1.06 -7.93 8.41
N ASP A 111 1.34 -6.63 8.24
CA ASP A 111 0.34 -5.65 7.79
C ASP A 111 0.15 -5.69 6.28
N TYR A 112 -0.98 -5.17 5.80
CA TYR A 112 -1.36 -5.23 4.38
C TYR A 112 -1.65 -3.88 3.71
N ASP A 113 -1.66 -2.79 4.46
CA ASP A 113 -1.91 -1.42 4.02
C ASP A 113 -1.00 -0.43 4.77
N VAL A 114 -1.19 0.86 4.48
CA VAL A 114 -0.53 1.98 5.15
C VAL A 114 -1.60 3.03 5.46
N ASP A 115 -1.54 3.64 6.64
CA ASP A 115 -2.49 4.65 7.09
C ASP A 115 -1.79 5.98 7.33
N LEU A 116 -2.35 7.06 6.78
CA LEU A 116 -1.95 8.43 7.08
C LEU A 116 -3.16 9.23 7.54
N GLY A 117 -2.99 10.03 8.58
CA GLY A 117 -3.92 11.11 8.89
C GLY A 117 -3.56 12.36 8.11
N ILE A 118 -4.58 13.13 7.70
CA ILE A 118 -4.42 14.41 7.00
C ILE A 118 -5.39 15.46 7.56
N TYR A 119 -5.04 16.75 7.42
CA TYR A 119 -5.99 17.82 7.72
C TYR A 119 -7.07 17.90 6.62
N ARG A 120 -8.34 17.83 6.99
CA ARG A 120 -9.48 17.90 6.06
C ARG A 120 -9.52 19.22 5.29
N GLU A 121 -9.14 20.32 5.91
CA GLU A 121 -9.05 21.63 5.26
C GLU A 121 -7.98 21.71 4.15
N ASP A 122 -7.00 20.79 4.17
CA ASP A 122 -5.94 20.74 3.16
C ASP A 122 -6.31 19.91 1.91
N LEU A 123 -7.46 19.22 1.90
CA LEU A 123 -7.87 18.34 0.81
C LEU A 123 -7.85 19.02 -0.57
N ALA A 124 -8.24 20.30 -0.64
CA ALA A 124 -8.30 21.04 -1.89
C ALA A 124 -6.92 21.43 -2.44
N LYS A 125 -5.86 21.35 -1.62
CA LYS A 125 -4.49 21.71 -2.03
C LYS A 125 -3.88 20.67 -2.98
N CYS A 126 -4.21 19.39 -2.79
CA CYS A 126 -3.75 18.31 -3.65
C CYS A 126 -4.77 18.05 -4.76
N ARG A 127 -4.35 18.23 -6.03
CA ARG A 127 -5.23 18.03 -7.19
C ARG A 127 -5.80 16.61 -7.27
N TRP A 128 -5.03 15.61 -6.84
CA TRP A 128 -5.45 14.21 -6.85
C TRP A 128 -6.57 13.95 -5.85
N LEU A 129 -6.45 14.48 -4.63
CA LEU A 129 -7.50 14.41 -3.63
C LEU A 129 -8.75 15.17 -4.07
N ALA A 130 -8.59 16.37 -4.64
CA ALA A 130 -9.70 17.17 -5.16
C ALA A 130 -10.43 16.50 -6.34
N ALA A 131 -9.72 15.75 -7.19
CA ALA A 131 -10.31 14.95 -8.27
C ALA A 131 -11.00 13.69 -7.72
N ALA A 132 -10.34 12.96 -6.83
CA ALA A 132 -10.83 11.74 -6.19
C ALA A 132 -12.15 11.93 -5.42
N GLN A 133 -12.44 13.15 -4.96
CA GLN A 133 -13.74 13.48 -4.36
C GLN A 133 -14.92 13.30 -5.31
N ARG A 134 -14.70 13.43 -6.62
CA ARG A 134 -15.76 13.35 -7.64
C ARG A 134 -15.78 11.98 -8.30
N GLN A 135 -14.62 11.44 -8.63
CA GLN A 135 -14.45 10.14 -9.28
C GLN A 135 -13.03 9.62 -9.08
N PRO A 136 -12.79 8.30 -9.20
CA PRO A 136 -11.45 7.75 -9.18
C PRO A 136 -10.55 8.37 -10.27
N GLU A 137 -9.35 8.79 -9.89
CA GLU A 137 -8.37 9.46 -10.74
C GLU A 137 -7.06 8.66 -10.74
N GLU A 138 -6.50 8.39 -11.93
CA GLU A 138 -5.19 7.78 -12.06
C GLU A 138 -4.15 8.85 -12.40
N ASP A 139 -3.09 8.92 -11.60
CA ASP A 139 -2.01 9.87 -11.86
C ASP A 139 -1.05 9.38 -12.97
N PRO A 140 -0.18 10.25 -13.53
CA PRO A 140 0.75 9.89 -14.58
C PRO A 140 1.73 8.76 -14.24
N GLU A 141 1.93 8.46 -12.96
CA GLU A 141 2.77 7.34 -12.52
C GLU A 141 1.98 6.04 -12.41
N GLY A 142 0.65 6.07 -12.54
CA GLY A 142 -0.24 4.92 -12.56
C GLY A 142 -0.79 4.54 -11.18
N PHE A 143 -0.72 5.42 -10.19
CA PHE A 143 -1.40 5.22 -8.90
C PHE A 143 -2.84 5.71 -9.01
N LEU A 144 -3.77 4.94 -8.43
CA LEU A 144 -5.20 5.23 -8.51
C LEU A 144 -5.69 5.82 -7.18
N TRP A 145 -6.14 7.07 -7.23
CA TRP A 145 -6.70 7.82 -6.12
C TRP A 145 -8.23 7.73 -6.16
N GLU A 146 -8.86 7.23 -5.10
CA GLU A 146 -10.32 7.15 -5.00
C GLU A 146 -10.81 7.55 -3.61
N LYS A 147 -12.01 8.14 -3.54
CA LYS A 147 -12.72 8.28 -2.26
C LYS A 147 -13.37 6.94 -1.91
N ALA A 148 -13.14 6.46 -0.69
CA ALA A 148 -13.68 5.18 -0.25
C ALA A 148 -15.21 5.26 -0.15
N ALA A 149 -15.89 4.17 -0.53
CA ALA A 149 -17.35 4.10 -0.44
C ALA A 149 -17.83 3.82 0.99
N GLU A 150 -17.00 3.17 1.81
CA GLU A 150 -17.37 2.74 3.15
C GLU A 150 -17.21 3.83 4.23
N GLY A 151 -16.61 4.98 3.89
CA GLY A 151 -16.37 6.06 4.84
C GLY A 151 -15.86 7.34 4.19
N ASP A 152 -15.67 8.39 4.98
CA ASP A 152 -15.19 9.69 4.52
C ASP A 152 -13.65 9.75 4.51
N PHE A 153 -13.01 8.83 3.80
CA PHE A 153 -11.56 8.75 3.66
C PHE A 153 -11.17 8.47 2.20
N PHE A 154 -9.88 8.63 1.87
CA PHE A 154 -9.37 8.38 0.53
C PHE A 154 -8.46 7.17 0.54
N ARG A 155 -8.42 6.46 -0.59
CA ARG A 155 -7.58 5.30 -0.80
C ARG A 155 -6.75 5.51 -2.05
N VAL A 156 -5.44 5.32 -1.92
CA VAL A 156 -4.50 5.38 -3.05
C VAL A 156 -3.96 4.00 -3.32
N HIS A 157 -4.37 3.40 -4.42
CA HIS A 157 -3.92 2.08 -4.83
C HIS A 157 -2.62 2.12 -5.60
N PHE A 158 -1.82 1.06 -5.44
CA PHE A 158 -0.58 0.87 -6.18
C PHE A 158 -0.80 0.92 -7.70
N SER A 159 -1.91 0.37 -8.19
CA SER A 159 -2.43 0.60 -9.55
C SER A 159 -3.88 0.16 -9.68
N ARG A 160 -4.47 0.33 -10.88
CA ARG A 160 -5.77 -0.28 -11.22
C ARG A 160 -5.78 -1.81 -11.09
N HIS A 161 -4.66 -2.46 -11.39
CA HIS A 161 -4.53 -3.92 -11.32
C HIS A 161 -4.17 -4.39 -9.91
N ASN A 162 -3.44 -3.58 -9.15
CA ASN A 162 -2.90 -3.93 -7.84
C ASN A 162 -3.49 -3.06 -6.73
N ARG A 163 -4.45 -3.62 -6.00
CA ARG A 163 -5.24 -2.92 -4.97
C ARG A 163 -4.55 -2.84 -3.59
N LEU A 164 -3.24 -3.08 -3.48
CA LEU A 164 -2.46 -2.63 -2.30
C LEU A 164 -2.57 -1.11 -2.19
N HIS A 165 -2.67 -0.57 -0.98
CA HIS A 165 -3.06 0.83 -0.83
C HIS A 165 -2.49 1.53 0.38
N VAL A 166 -2.55 2.86 0.30
CA VAL A 166 -2.44 3.80 1.41
C VAL A 166 -3.81 4.41 1.65
N ASP A 167 -4.32 4.34 2.87
CA ASP A 167 -5.54 5.02 3.31
C ASP A 167 -5.18 6.38 3.93
N LEU A 168 -5.95 7.41 3.57
CA LEU A 168 -5.80 8.80 3.97
C LEU A 168 -7.03 9.24 4.73
N TRP A 169 -6.87 9.47 6.03
CA TRP A 169 -7.93 9.76 6.99
C TRP A 169 -8.03 11.28 7.25
N PRO A 170 -9.06 11.98 6.73
CA PRO A 170 -9.21 13.41 6.93
C PRO A 170 -9.78 13.73 8.31
N PHE A 171 -8.97 14.38 9.15
CA PHE A 171 -9.37 14.88 10.47
C PHE A 171 -9.56 16.39 10.45
N TYR A 172 -10.33 16.89 11.42
CA TYR A 172 -10.52 18.31 11.67
C TYR A 172 -10.65 18.57 13.17
N PRO A 173 -10.20 19.73 13.67
CA PRO A 173 -10.36 20.08 15.08
C PRO A 173 -11.85 20.36 15.38
N LYS A 174 -12.34 19.82 16.50
CA LYS A 174 -13.57 20.27 17.15
C LYS A 174 -13.23 21.13 18.36
N GLY A 175 -14.25 21.75 18.97
CA GLY A 175 -14.08 22.58 20.16
C GLY A 175 -13.25 21.88 21.24
N GLY A 176 -12.27 22.61 21.80
CA GLY A 176 -11.33 22.07 22.79
C GLY A 176 -10.03 21.49 22.23
N GLY A 177 -9.74 21.65 20.93
CA GLY A 177 -8.46 21.21 20.33
C GLY A 177 -8.36 19.69 20.21
N VAL A 178 -9.47 19.03 19.88
CA VAL A 178 -9.53 17.58 19.68
C VAL A 178 -9.73 17.31 18.19
N MET A 179 -8.86 16.51 17.59
CA MET A 179 -8.98 16.03 16.23
C MET A 179 -10.06 14.95 16.16
N THR A 180 -10.99 15.12 15.24
CA THR A 180 -12.11 14.21 14.98
C THR A 180 -12.32 14.01 13.48
N LYS A 181 -13.14 13.02 13.10
CA LYS A 181 -13.52 12.73 11.71
C LYS A 181 -15.01 12.39 11.60
N ALA A 182 -15.52 12.41 10.38
CA ALA A 182 -16.96 12.25 10.11
C ALA A 182 -17.46 10.80 10.27
N THR A 183 -16.59 9.80 10.10
CA THR A 183 -16.96 8.37 10.09
C THR A 183 -15.90 7.53 10.79
N TRP A 184 -16.34 6.50 11.51
CA TRP A 184 -15.48 5.61 12.31
C TRP A 184 -15.73 4.15 11.91
N LEU A 185 -14.68 3.35 11.80
CA LEU A 185 -14.75 1.95 11.33
C LEU A 185 -14.85 0.93 12.47
N GLY A 186 -14.88 1.38 13.73
CA GLY A 186 -15.06 0.51 14.90
C GLY A 186 -13.80 -0.28 15.29
N HIS A 187 -12.65 0.02 14.71
CA HIS A 187 -11.37 -0.48 15.22
C HIS A 187 -11.03 0.18 16.55
N ARG A 188 -10.38 -0.55 17.46
CA ARG A 188 -10.09 -0.06 18.82
C ARG A 188 -9.23 1.21 18.84
N GLN A 189 -8.36 1.36 17.86
CA GLN A 189 -7.45 2.49 17.69
C GLN A 189 -8.08 3.68 16.93
N ASP A 190 -9.25 3.48 16.30
CA ASP A 190 -9.91 4.50 15.50
C ASP A 190 -10.72 5.43 16.43
N VAL A 191 -10.01 6.36 17.08
CA VAL A 191 -10.56 7.26 18.11
C VAL A 191 -10.09 8.71 17.91
N GLU A 192 -10.76 9.64 18.58
CA GLU A 192 -10.33 11.04 18.64
C GLU A 192 -9.04 11.22 19.47
N PHE A 193 -8.28 12.26 19.17
CA PHE A 193 -7.02 12.57 19.87
C PHE A 193 -6.82 14.10 19.97
N PRO A 194 -6.00 14.60 20.92
CA PRO A 194 -5.67 16.02 20.98
C PRO A 194 -4.90 16.51 19.74
N GLU A 195 -5.18 17.72 19.27
CA GLU A 195 -4.49 18.40 18.15
C GLU A 195 -3.01 18.71 18.46
#